data_AF-A0A9E1VPA0-F1
#
_entry.id   AF-A0A9E1VPA0-F1
#
_cell.length_a   1.000
_cell.length_b   1.000
_cell.length_c   1.000
_cell.angle_alpha   90.00
_cell.angle_beta   90.00
_cell.angle_gamma   90.00
#
_symmetry.space_group_name_H-M   'P 1'
#
loop_
_entity.id
_entity.type
_entity.pdbx_description
1 polymer ?
#
loop_
_entity_poly.entity_id
_entity_poly.type
_entity_poly.pdbx_seq_one_letter_code
_entity_poly.pdbx_strand_id
1 'polypeptide(L)'
;VSLGGSSAGAEGEQALARLKTRSFLTKHIKEKNLKPILFADRWSEQGKLWIDGEPSNREVSELLLDMITTSMNPEDKAGLVTFSLEWKNPANSNKIADIANNLVGSMNFHAKQRAIVEAKNSISFLEKELEQTSILNSQAILYSMIEQQMQKIMLANIRDEFVFKVIDSAVVPRYAETKPVLMVIFIGLILGIFFGSFFAVSISYFKKNN
;
A
#
# COMPACT_ATOMS: atom_id res chain seq x y z
N VAL A 1 -3.98 8.60 4.47
CA VAL A 1 -4.70 7.73 5.43
C VAL A 1 -3.75 7.40 6.56
N SER A 2 -4.14 7.68 7.80
CA SER A 2 -3.43 7.18 8.98
C SER A 2 -4.07 5.88 9.45
N LEU A 3 -3.27 4.85 9.66
CA LEU A 3 -3.69 3.53 10.08
C LEU A 3 -3.11 3.22 11.46
N GLY A 4 -3.95 2.75 12.36
CA GLY A 4 -3.62 2.29 13.69
C GLY A 4 -3.37 0.80 13.67
N GLY A 5 -2.15 0.40 13.99
CA GLY A 5 -1.79 -1.00 14.14
C GLY A 5 -2.06 -1.47 15.56
N SER A 6 -3.22 -2.06 15.85
CA SER A 6 -3.25 -3.06 16.92
C SER A 6 -2.37 -4.29 16.58
N SER A 7 -1.88 -4.34 15.34
CA SER A 7 -0.97 -5.32 14.75
C SER A 7 0.21 -4.65 14.02
N ALA A 8 0.80 -3.62 14.63
CA ALA A 8 2.08 -3.02 14.21
C ALA A 8 3.28 -3.96 14.45
N GLY A 9 3.11 -5.24 14.10
CA GLY A 9 4.13 -6.27 14.06
C GLY A 9 4.14 -6.95 12.68
N ALA A 10 4.65 -8.18 12.61
CA ALA A 10 4.88 -8.91 11.36
C ALA A 10 3.67 -8.98 10.41
N GLU A 11 2.43 -9.07 10.91
CA GLU A 11 1.24 -9.16 10.05
C GLU A 11 0.96 -7.86 9.27
N GLY A 12 1.13 -6.70 9.91
CA GLY A 12 0.98 -5.39 9.26
C GLY A 12 2.03 -5.18 8.18
N GLU A 13 3.30 -5.48 8.48
CA GLU A 13 4.40 -5.42 7.51
C GLU A 13 4.16 -6.35 6.32
N GLN A 14 3.74 -7.59 6.57
CA GLN A 14 3.39 -8.53 5.51
C GLN A 14 2.23 -8.04 4.66
N ALA A 15 1.22 -7.39 5.25
CA ALA A 15 0.09 -6.84 4.51
C ALA A 15 0.53 -5.65 3.63
N LEU A 16 1.41 -4.78 4.12
CA LEU A 16 2.03 -3.70 3.32
C LEU A 16 2.91 -4.23 2.19
N ALA A 17 3.71 -5.28 2.45
CA ALA A 17 4.50 -5.93 1.42
C ALA A 17 3.60 -6.51 0.31
N ARG A 18 2.48 -7.14 0.70
CA ARG A 18 1.51 -7.71 -0.25
C ARG A 18 0.78 -6.66 -1.07
N LEU A 19 0.45 -5.49 -0.49
CA LEU A 19 -0.13 -4.36 -1.23
C LEU A 19 0.71 -4.01 -2.48
N LYS A 20 2.03 -4.06 -2.36
CA LYS A 20 2.98 -3.73 -3.45
C LYS A 20 3.12 -4.85 -4.50
N THR A 21 2.47 -6.00 -4.29
CA THR A 21 2.56 -7.11 -5.25
C THR A 21 1.64 -6.90 -6.45
N ARG A 22 2.11 -7.29 -7.63
CA ARG A 22 1.33 -7.22 -8.88
C ARG A 22 0.01 -7.99 -8.80
N SER A 23 -0.01 -9.14 -8.13
CA SER A 23 -1.21 -9.98 -7.99
C SER A 23 -2.31 -9.27 -7.20
N PHE A 24 -1.94 -8.60 -6.10
CA PHE A 24 -2.87 -7.79 -5.31
C PHE A 24 -3.40 -6.61 -6.14
N LEU A 25 -2.51 -5.79 -6.70
CA LEU A 25 -2.90 -4.60 -7.47
C LEU A 25 -3.78 -4.97 -8.66
N THR A 26 -3.42 -6.01 -9.43
CA THR A 26 -4.22 -6.48 -10.57
C THR A 26 -5.62 -6.93 -10.15
N LYS A 27 -5.74 -7.61 -9.01
CA LYS A 27 -7.03 -8.03 -8.47
C LYS A 27 -7.87 -6.81 -8.06
N HIS A 28 -7.27 -5.88 -7.34
CA HIS A 28 -7.92 -4.64 -6.92
C HIS A 28 -8.40 -3.80 -8.11
N ILE A 29 -7.57 -3.65 -9.16
CA ILE A 29 -7.92 -2.93 -10.40
C ILE A 29 -9.19 -3.51 -11.02
N LYS A 30 -9.30 -4.84 -11.07
CA LYS A 30 -10.47 -5.53 -11.65
C LYS A 30 -11.71 -5.35 -10.77
N GLU A 31 -11.57 -5.57 -9.46
CA GLU A 31 -12.69 -5.48 -8.51
C GLU A 31 -13.28 -4.07 -8.42
N LYS A 32 -12.44 -3.03 -8.53
CA LYS A 32 -12.85 -1.62 -8.43
C LYS A 32 -13.03 -0.93 -9.78
N ASN A 33 -12.86 -1.66 -10.88
CA ASN A 33 -12.93 -1.15 -12.25
C ASN A 33 -12.11 0.15 -12.43
N LEU A 34 -10.84 0.13 -12.05
CA LEU A 34 -10.01 1.35 -11.98
C LEU A 34 -9.50 1.84 -13.33
N LYS A 35 -9.51 1.01 -14.37
CA LYS A 35 -8.91 1.39 -15.67
C LYS A 35 -9.52 2.65 -16.26
N PRO A 36 -10.87 2.78 -16.38
CA PRO A 36 -11.47 3.99 -16.96
C PRO A 36 -11.23 5.24 -16.10
N ILE A 37 -11.00 5.07 -14.80
CA ILE A 37 -10.73 6.18 -13.89
C ILE A 37 -9.28 6.66 -14.07
N LEU A 38 -8.33 5.73 -14.09
CA LEU A 38 -6.89 6.04 -14.15
C LEU A 38 -6.41 6.47 -15.55
N PHE A 39 -7.08 5.97 -16.59
CA PHE A 39 -6.78 6.25 -18.01
C PHE A 39 -7.99 6.91 -18.69
N ALA A 40 -8.58 7.91 -18.02
CA ALA A 40 -9.76 8.61 -18.52
C ALA A 40 -9.51 9.32 -19.86
N ASP A 41 -8.27 9.71 -20.15
CA ASP A 41 -7.81 10.26 -21.43
C ASP A 41 -7.98 9.29 -22.60
N ARG A 42 -7.96 7.98 -22.33
CA ARG A 42 -8.12 6.92 -23.35
C ARG A 42 -9.52 6.30 -23.35
N TRP A 43 -10.44 6.80 -22.52
CA TRP A 43 -11.77 6.23 -22.34
C TRP A 43 -12.86 7.18 -22.83
N SER A 44 -13.75 6.69 -23.71
CA SER A 44 -14.95 7.42 -24.10
C SER A 44 -16.12 7.09 -23.17
N GLU A 45 -16.59 8.08 -22.40
CA GLU A 45 -17.75 7.90 -21.52
C GLU A 45 -19.04 7.65 -22.30
N GLN A 46 -19.22 8.29 -23.46
CA GLN A 46 -20.43 8.18 -24.28
C GLN A 46 -20.53 6.81 -24.96
N GLY A 47 -19.41 6.30 -25.49
CA GLY A 47 -19.37 5.01 -26.18
C GLY A 47 -19.13 3.81 -25.25
N LYS A 48 -18.63 4.04 -24.03
CA LYS A 48 -18.06 3.01 -23.14
C LYS A 48 -17.02 2.14 -23.87
N LEU A 49 -16.18 2.80 -24.67
CA LEU A 49 -15.18 2.17 -25.52
C LEU A 49 -13.83 2.85 -25.32
N TRP A 50 -12.77 2.07 -25.47
CA TRP A 50 -11.39 2.54 -25.45
C TRP A 50 -11.05 3.20 -26.78
N ILE A 51 -10.51 4.42 -26.73
CA ILE A 51 -10.19 5.23 -27.90
C ILE A 51 -8.89 4.73 -28.56
N ASP A 52 -7.90 4.33 -27.75
CA ASP A 52 -6.57 3.91 -28.20
C ASP A 52 -6.17 2.54 -27.61
N GLY A 53 -7.15 1.63 -27.54
CA GLY A 53 -6.98 0.31 -26.94
C GLY A 53 -7.02 0.31 -25.41
N GLU A 54 -7.42 -0.83 -24.84
CA GLU A 54 -7.52 -0.98 -23.39
C GLU A 54 -6.12 -1.06 -22.74
N PRO A 55 -5.83 -0.27 -21.70
CA PRO A 55 -4.56 -0.35 -21.00
C PRO A 55 -4.38 -1.73 -20.36
N SER A 56 -3.16 -2.25 -20.46
CA SER A 56 -2.85 -3.58 -19.96
C SER A 56 -2.95 -3.60 -18.42
N ASN A 57 -3.26 -4.77 -17.84
CA ASN A 57 -3.26 -4.90 -16.38
C ASN A 57 -1.88 -4.59 -15.76
N ARG A 58 -0.80 -4.80 -16.54
CA ARG A 58 0.56 -4.51 -16.11
C ARG A 58 0.78 -3.00 -15.99
N GLU A 59 0.46 -2.25 -17.03
CA GLU A 59 0.57 -0.78 -17.09
C GLU A 59 -0.18 -0.12 -15.92
N VAL A 60 -1.43 -0.55 -15.69
CA VAL A 60 -2.25 0.00 -14.60
C VAL A 60 -1.66 -0.36 -13.22
N SER A 61 -1.10 -1.57 -13.08
CA SER A 61 -0.47 -1.99 -11.82
C SER A 61 0.85 -1.26 -11.53
N GLU A 62 1.65 -0.98 -12.57
CA GLU A 62 2.89 -0.20 -12.45
C GLU A 62 2.56 1.25 -12.07
N LEU A 63 1.55 1.84 -12.72
CA LEU A 63 1.07 3.18 -12.37
C LEU A 63 0.59 3.25 -10.90
N LEU A 64 -0.24 2.30 -10.45
CA LEU A 64 -0.69 2.26 -9.05
C LEU A 64 0.45 2.06 -8.07
N LEU A 65 1.43 1.22 -8.40
CA LEU A 65 2.59 1.02 -7.55
C LEU A 65 3.39 2.31 -7.37
N ASP A 66 3.59 3.06 -8.45
CA ASP A 66 4.26 4.38 -8.45
C ASP A 66 3.50 5.43 -7.64
N MET A 67 2.17 5.35 -7.58
CA MET A 67 1.35 6.26 -6.77
C MET A 67 1.43 5.97 -5.27
N ILE A 68 1.70 4.72 -4.87
CA ILE A 68 1.60 4.27 -3.48
C ILE A 68 2.89 4.55 -2.71
N THR A 69 2.77 5.30 -1.62
CA THR A 69 3.83 5.47 -0.63
C THR A 69 3.34 5.01 0.74
N THR A 70 4.16 4.21 1.42
CA THR A 70 3.89 3.69 2.77
C THR A 70 5.05 4.07 3.67
N SER A 71 4.79 4.73 4.80
CA SER A 71 5.78 4.99 5.83
C SER A 71 5.30 4.50 7.19
N MET A 72 6.22 3.98 7.97
CA MET A 72 6.00 3.54 9.34
C MET A 72 7.18 4.04 10.15
N ASN A 73 6.92 4.66 11.30
CA ASN A 73 7.99 5.05 12.22
C ASN A 73 8.22 3.88 13.20
N PRO A 74 9.38 3.20 13.16
CA PRO A 74 9.67 2.08 14.06
C PRO A 74 9.70 2.48 15.54
N GLU A 75 9.96 3.76 15.84
CA GLU A 75 10.01 4.28 17.21
C GLU A 75 8.64 4.70 17.75
N ASP A 76 7.62 4.73 16.89
CA ASP A 76 6.27 5.07 17.31
C ASP A 76 5.62 3.91 18.07
N LYS A 77 5.44 4.11 19.38
CA LYS A 77 4.76 3.15 20.27
C LYS A 77 3.31 2.88 19.87
N ALA A 78 2.68 3.81 19.16
CA ALA A 78 1.32 3.63 18.66
C ALA A 78 1.26 2.78 17.38
N GLY A 79 2.42 2.46 16.78
CA GLY A 79 2.50 1.58 15.63
C GLY A 79 1.76 2.12 14.41
N LEU A 80 1.81 3.45 14.21
CA LEU A 80 1.06 4.09 13.14
C LEU A 80 1.72 3.82 11.79
N VAL A 81 0.87 3.50 10.81
CA VAL A 81 1.27 3.38 9.41
C VAL A 81 0.61 4.51 8.65
N THR A 82 1.43 5.30 7.97
CA THR A 82 0.95 6.32 7.04
C THR A 82 0.91 5.74 5.63
N PHE A 83 -0.29 5.72 5.06
CA PHE A 83 -0.52 5.36 3.67
C PHE A 83 -0.88 6.61 2.86
N SER A 84 -0.09 6.88 1.83
CA SER A 84 -0.25 8.01 0.93
C SER A 84 -0.37 7.54 -0.50
N LEU A 85 -1.21 8.23 -1.27
CA LEU A 85 -1.43 7.98 -2.69
C LEU A 85 -1.22 9.30 -3.44
N GLU A 86 -0.24 9.34 -4.34
CA GLU A 86 0.09 10.52 -5.14
C GLU A 86 -0.21 10.23 -6.62
N TRP A 87 -1.25 10.86 -7.18
CA TRP A 87 -1.58 10.72 -8.60
C TRP A 87 -1.09 11.94 -9.38
N LYS A 88 -0.12 11.72 -10.26
CA LYS A 88 0.41 12.77 -11.15
C LYS A 88 -0.63 13.10 -12.23
N ASN A 89 -0.97 14.39 -12.35
CA ASN A 89 -1.90 14.94 -13.34
C ASN A 89 -3.21 14.14 -13.45
N PRO A 90 -4.01 14.06 -12.36
CA PRO A 90 -5.21 13.26 -12.35
C PRO A 90 -6.26 13.88 -13.28
N ALA A 91 -6.90 13.07 -14.11
CA ALA A 91 -8.07 13.51 -14.88
C ALA A 91 -9.24 13.90 -13.95
N ASN A 92 -9.34 13.26 -12.78
CA ASN A 92 -10.31 13.60 -11.74
C ASN A 92 -9.69 13.47 -10.34
N SER A 93 -9.28 14.60 -9.76
CA SER A 93 -8.67 14.65 -8.42
C SER A 93 -9.62 14.20 -7.31
N ASN A 94 -10.94 14.27 -7.51
CA ASN A 94 -11.92 13.87 -6.48
C ASN A 94 -11.89 12.36 -6.20
N LYS A 95 -11.36 11.54 -7.14
CA LYS A 95 -11.30 10.08 -7.00
C LYS A 95 -10.10 9.58 -6.20
N ILE A 96 -9.10 10.41 -5.94
CA ILE A 96 -7.87 9.96 -5.27
C ILE A 96 -8.13 9.46 -3.84
N ALA A 97 -9.02 10.15 -3.11
CA ALA A 97 -9.40 9.77 -1.76
C ALA A 97 -10.17 8.44 -1.74
N ASP A 98 -11.12 8.27 -2.68
CA ASP A 98 -11.85 7.02 -2.86
C ASP A 98 -10.89 5.86 -3.16
N ILE A 99 -9.92 6.05 -4.06
CA ILE A 99 -8.95 5.00 -4.40
C ILE A 99 -8.10 4.65 -3.18
N ALA A 100 -7.62 5.66 -2.44
CA ALA A 100 -6.83 5.45 -1.23
C ALA A 100 -7.59 4.67 -0.16
N ASN A 101 -8.83 5.09 0.15
CA ASN A 101 -9.67 4.41 1.14
C ASN A 101 -10.05 2.99 0.67
N ASN A 102 -10.36 2.81 -0.62
CA ASN A 102 -10.67 1.49 -1.18
C ASN A 102 -9.47 0.54 -1.16
N LEU A 103 -8.24 1.02 -1.36
CA LEU A 103 -7.03 0.20 -1.27
C LEU A 103 -6.88 -0.38 0.15
N VAL A 104 -7.03 0.45 1.18
CA VAL A 104 -7.00 0.00 2.58
C VAL A 104 -8.12 -1.00 2.86
N GLY A 105 -9.34 -0.72 2.37
CA GLY A 105 -10.46 -1.66 2.46
C GLY A 105 -10.17 -3.01 1.81
N SER A 106 -9.57 -3.02 0.61
CA SER A 106 -9.17 -4.25 -0.08
C SER A 106 -8.05 -4.99 0.66
N MET A 107 -7.11 -4.29 1.30
CA MET A 107 -6.08 -4.93 2.14
C MET A 107 -6.73 -5.68 3.30
N ASN A 108 -7.64 -5.03 4.04
CA ASN A 108 -8.37 -5.64 5.15
C ASN A 108 -9.21 -6.83 4.68
N PHE A 109 -9.98 -6.66 3.60
CA PHE A 109 -10.81 -7.72 3.04
C PHE A 109 -9.98 -8.95 2.63
N HIS A 110 -8.91 -8.76 1.87
CA HIS A 110 -8.09 -9.89 1.41
C HIS A 110 -7.31 -10.55 2.56
N ALA A 111 -6.89 -9.79 3.56
CA ALA A 111 -6.26 -10.36 4.74
C ALA A 111 -7.24 -11.22 5.56
N LYS A 112 -8.47 -10.73 5.76
CA LYS A 112 -9.57 -11.50 6.39
C LYS A 112 -9.84 -12.81 5.65
N GLN A 113 -10.04 -12.74 4.34
CA GLN A 113 -10.31 -13.93 3.53
C GLN A 113 -9.17 -14.95 3.61
N ARG A 114 -7.91 -14.49 3.58
CA ARG A 114 -6.75 -15.37 3.73
C ARG A 114 -6.72 -16.02 5.11
N ALA A 115 -6.89 -15.24 6.18
CA ALA A 115 -6.88 -15.76 7.55
C ALA A 115 -7.96 -16.83 7.77
N ILE A 116 -9.14 -16.65 7.17
CA ILE A 116 -10.23 -17.64 7.21
C ILE A 116 -9.85 -18.92 6.47
N VAL A 117 -9.30 -18.82 5.25
CA VAL A 117 -8.90 -19.98 4.45
C VAL A 117 -7.78 -20.76 5.14
N GLU A 118 -6.75 -20.06 5.64
CA GLU A 118 -5.65 -20.69 6.37
C GLU A 118 -6.14 -21.42 7.63
N ALA A 119 -6.98 -20.77 8.44
CA ALA A 119 -7.53 -21.39 9.65
C ALA A 119 -8.41 -22.61 9.32
N LYS A 120 -9.23 -22.56 8.26
CA LYS A 120 -10.01 -23.72 7.80
C LYS A 120 -9.12 -24.89 7.37
N ASN A 121 -8.04 -24.61 6.65
CA ASN A 121 -7.08 -25.64 6.25
C ASN A 121 -6.39 -26.26 7.49
N SER A 122 -6.02 -25.44 8.47
CA SER A 122 -5.47 -25.92 9.74
C SER A 122 -6.46 -26.79 10.51
N ILE A 123 -7.74 -26.39 10.61
CA ILE A 123 -8.79 -27.20 11.25
C ILE A 123 -8.90 -28.55 10.53
N SER A 124 -9.00 -28.56 9.21
CA SER A 124 -9.09 -29.81 8.45
C SER A 124 -7.88 -30.73 8.64
N PHE A 125 -6.69 -30.18 8.82
CA PHE A 125 -5.50 -30.95 9.18
C PHE A 125 -5.59 -31.51 10.60
N LEU A 126 -5.95 -30.69 11.59
CA LEU A 126 -6.07 -31.09 12.99
C LEU A 126 -7.16 -32.14 13.21
N GLU A 127 -8.28 -32.04 12.51
CA GLU A 127 -9.36 -33.05 12.53
C GLU A 127 -8.85 -34.42 12.05
N LYS A 128 -8.02 -34.47 10.99
CA LYS A 128 -7.41 -35.71 10.52
C LYS A 128 -6.42 -36.33 11.51
N GLU A 129 -5.61 -35.50 12.17
CA GLU A 129 -4.69 -35.95 13.23
C GLU A 129 -5.44 -36.46 14.46
N LEU A 130 -6.59 -35.84 14.78
CA LEU A 130 -7.44 -36.24 15.89
C LEU A 130 -8.01 -37.66 15.69
N GLU A 131 -8.44 -38.00 14.47
CA GLU A 131 -8.92 -39.35 14.11
C GLU A 131 -7.85 -40.44 14.30
N GLN A 132 -6.58 -40.08 14.17
CA GLN A 132 -5.44 -41.00 14.29
C GLN A 132 -4.85 -41.06 15.71
N THR A 133 -5.29 -40.17 16.59
CA THR A 133 -4.73 -40.04 17.94
C THR A 133 -5.60 -40.79 18.95
N SER A 134 -5.02 -41.77 19.65
CA SER A 134 -5.73 -42.57 20.67
C SER A 134 -5.54 -42.09 22.11
N ILE A 135 -4.51 -41.27 22.36
CA ILE A 135 -4.19 -40.76 23.69
C ILE A 135 -5.10 -39.58 24.03
N LEU A 136 -5.92 -39.71 25.07
CA LEU A 136 -6.89 -38.68 25.49
C LEU A 136 -6.26 -37.30 25.72
N ASN A 137 -5.08 -37.25 26.34
CA ASN A 137 -4.37 -35.99 26.58
C ASN A 137 -3.97 -35.29 25.26
N SER A 138 -3.55 -36.05 24.24
CA SER A 138 -3.19 -35.49 22.94
C SER A 138 -4.44 -35.01 22.19
N GLN A 139 -5.56 -35.74 22.29
CA GLN A 139 -6.84 -35.29 21.74
C GLN A 139 -7.29 -33.95 22.34
N ALA A 140 -7.15 -33.77 23.66
CA ALA A 140 -7.49 -32.52 24.33
C ALA A 140 -6.67 -31.33 23.80
N ILE A 141 -5.37 -31.52 23.54
CA ILE A 141 -4.51 -30.51 22.92
C ILE A 141 -4.98 -30.16 21.51
N LEU A 142 -5.30 -31.17 20.69
CA LEU A 142 -5.80 -30.97 19.32
C LEU A 142 -7.13 -30.21 19.29
N TYR A 143 -8.07 -30.55 20.18
CA TYR A 143 -9.31 -29.78 20.33
C TYR A 143 -9.05 -28.32 20.69
N SER A 144 -8.13 -28.05 21.62
CA SER A 144 -7.75 -26.69 21.99
C SER A 144 -7.14 -25.92 20.80
N MET A 145 -6.32 -26.58 19.98
CA MET A 145 -5.80 -25.98 18.74
C MET A 145 -6.91 -25.68 17.73
N ILE A 146 -7.89 -26.58 17.56
CA ILE A 146 -9.07 -26.36 16.70
C ILE A 146 -9.86 -25.15 17.20
N GLU A 147 -10.12 -25.06 18.51
CA GLU A 147 -10.81 -23.93 19.13
C GLU A 147 -10.10 -22.60 18.84
N GLN A 148 -8.77 -22.56 18.96
CA GLN A 148 -7.97 -21.38 18.62
C GLN A 148 -8.14 -20.97 17.14
N GLN A 149 -8.17 -21.93 16.20
CA GLN A 149 -8.41 -21.63 14.79
C GLN A 149 -9.86 -21.15 14.55
N MET A 150 -10.85 -21.74 15.23
CA MET A 150 -12.25 -21.29 15.14
C MET A 150 -12.40 -19.85 15.65
N GLN A 151 -11.73 -19.50 16.75
CA GLN A 151 -11.70 -18.13 17.27
C GLN A 151 -11.09 -17.16 16.24
N LYS A 152 -10.02 -17.56 15.54
CA LYS A 152 -9.42 -16.76 14.46
C LYS A 152 -10.42 -16.50 13.32
N ILE A 153 -11.17 -17.52 12.89
CA ILE A 153 -12.23 -17.38 11.88
C ILE A 153 -13.33 -16.44 12.37
N MET A 154 -13.78 -16.62 13.62
CA MET A 154 -14.82 -15.78 14.22
C MET A 154 -14.39 -14.30 14.23
N LEU A 155 -13.19 -14.01 14.74
CA LEU A 155 -12.64 -12.65 14.79
C LEU A 155 -12.50 -12.03 13.40
N ALA A 156 -12.04 -12.81 12.42
CA ALA A 156 -11.95 -12.36 11.04
C ALA A 156 -13.33 -12.02 10.47
N ASN A 157 -14.37 -12.82 10.74
CA ASN A 157 -15.72 -12.59 10.24
C ASN A 157 -16.39 -11.34 10.80
N ILE A 158 -16.17 -11.01 12.08
CA ILE A 158 -16.84 -9.88 12.75
C ILE A 158 -16.11 -8.53 12.59
N ARG A 159 -14.81 -8.54 12.27
CA ARG A 159 -14.01 -7.31 12.13
C ARG A 159 -13.93 -6.92 10.65
N ASP A 160 -14.35 -5.70 10.33
CA ASP A 160 -14.13 -5.10 9.00
C ASP A 160 -12.69 -4.58 8.88
N GLU A 161 -12.20 -3.94 9.93
CA GLU A 161 -10.82 -3.47 10.07
C GLU A 161 -9.92 -4.56 10.66
N PHE A 162 -9.67 -5.60 9.84
CA PHE A 162 -8.99 -6.81 10.32
C PHE A 162 -7.50 -6.63 10.61
N VAL A 163 -6.74 -6.01 9.71
CA VAL A 163 -5.28 -5.78 9.87
C VAL A 163 -4.97 -4.31 10.16
N PHE A 164 -5.70 -3.40 9.54
CA PHE A 164 -5.50 -1.96 9.73
C PHE A 164 -6.79 -1.33 10.23
N LYS A 165 -6.68 -0.66 11.37
CA LYS A 165 -7.71 0.26 11.85
C LYS A 165 -7.50 1.61 11.17
N VAL A 166 -8.50 2.18 10.53
CA VAL A 166 -8.40 3.53 9.96
C VAL A 166 -8.53 4.55 11.08
N ILE A 167 -7.45 5.28 11.36
CA ILE A 167 -7.44 6.37 12.35
C ILE A 167 -7.87 7.67 11.69
N ASP A 168 -7.34 7.92 10.50
CA ASP A 168 -7.69 9.08 9.68
C ASP A 168 -7.86 8.69 8.22
N SER A 169 -9.08 8.84 7.71
CA SER A 169 -9.47 8.48 6.34
C SER A 169 -8.90 9.47 5.34
N ALA A 170 -8.65 9.03 4.10
CA ALA A 170 -8.24 9.95 3.05
C ALA A 170 -9.41 10.88 2.69
N VAL A 171 -9.07 12.16 2.54
CA VAL A 171 -9.97 13.22 2.06
C VAL A 171 -9.43 13.79 0.75
N VAL A 172 -10.31 14.34 -0.07
CA VAL A 172 -9.92 14.94 -1.35
C VAL A 172 -9.01 16.15 -1.09
N PRO A 173 -7.84 16.25 -1.72
CA PRO A 173 -6.94 17.38 -1.52
C PRO A 173 -7.56 18.66 -2.09
N ARG A 174 -7.50 19.76 -1.32
CA ARG A 174 -7.97 21.08 -1.77
C ARG A 174 -6.99 21.75 -2.73
N TYR A 175 -5.70 21.46 -2.59
CA TYR A 175 -4.62 22.01 -3.39
C TYR A 175 -3.71 20.87 -3.85
N ALA A 176 -3.11 21.03 -5.04
CA ALA A 176 -2.07 20.11 -5.48
C ALA A 176 -0.86 20.20 -4.54
N GLU A 177 -0.30 19.05 -4.18
CA GLU A 177 0.99 19.04 -3.48
C GLU A 177 2.09 19.52 -4.42
N THR A 178 2.71 20.65 -4.08
CA THR A 178 3.84 21.20 -4.84
C THR A 178 5.14 20.65 -4.27
N LYS A 179 5.87 19.85 -5.06
CA LYS A 179 7.25 19.49 -4.72
C LYS A 179 8.14 20.73 -4.90
N PRO A 180 9.05 21.04 -3.97
CA PRO A 180 9.90 22.24 -4.04
C PRO A 180 11.03 22.11 -5.07
N VAL A 181 10.81 21.41 -6.19
CA VAL A 181 11.81 21.13 -7.23
C VAL A 181 12.39 22.44 -7.78
N LEU A 182 11.54 23.43 -8.04
CA LEU A 182 11.98 24.73 -8.52
C LEU A 182 12.92 25.42 -7.52
N MET A 183 12.59 25.35 -6.22
CA MET A 183 13.41 25.92 -5.15
C MET A 183 14.78 25.21 -5.06
N VAL A 184 14.82 23.88 -5.18
CA VAL A 184 16.08 23.11 -5.21
C VAL A 184 16.92 23.47 -6.43
N ILE A 185 16.32 23.61 -7.61
CA ILE A 185 17.02 24.04 -8.83
C ILE A 185 17.61 25.45 -8.65
N PHE A 186 16.86 26.39 -8.09
CA PHE A 186 17.35 27.75 -7.81
C PHE A 186 18.54 27.75 -6.84
N ILE A 187 18.45 27.00 -5.74
CA ILE A 187 19.55 26.87 -4.77
C ILE A 187 20.79 26.24 -5.43
N GLY A 188 20.59 25.18 -6.22
CA GLY A 188 21.67 24.51 -6.95
C GLY A 188 22.38 25.44 -7.93
N LEU A 189 21.64 26.29 -8.63
CA LEU A 189 22.20 27.27 -9.56
C LEU A 189 23.04 28.34 -8.83
N ILE A 190 22.53 28.86 -7.70
CA ILE A 190 23.25 29.86 -6.88
C ILE A 190 24.55 29.26 -6.32
N LEU A 191 24.49 28.05 -5.75
CA LEU A 191 25.66 27.36 -5.23
C LEU A 191 26.66 27.03 -6.34
N GLY A 192 26.19 26.61 -7.51
CA GLY A 192 27.02 26.32 -8.68
C GLY A 192 27.82 27.54 -9.15
N ILE A 193 27.19 28.71 -9.23
CA ILE A 193 27.87 29.97 -9.58
C ILE A 193 28.90 30.34 -8.51
N PHE A 194 28.54 30.23 -7.23
CA PHE A 194 29.44 30.54 -6.13
C PHE A 194 30.70 29.67 -6.13
N PHE A 195 30.54 28.35 -6.19
CA PHE A 195 31.67 27.41 -6.25
C PHE A 195 32.46 27.55 -7.55
N GLY A 196 31.80 27.75 -8.69
CA GLY A 196 32.47 27.96 -9.97
C GLY A 196 33.37 29.20 -9.96
N SER A 197 32.86 30.32 -9.44
CA SER A 197 33.64 31.56 -9.29
C SER A 197 34.80 31.38 -8.31
N PHE A 198 34.57 30.71 -7.18
CA PHE A 198 35.61 30.45 -6.19
C PHE A 198 36.76 29.59 -6.77
N PHE A 199 36.42 28.53 -7.52
CA PHE A 199 37.40 27.69 -8.21
C PHE A 199 38.18 28.47 -9.27
N ALA A 200 37.50 29.29 -10.09
CA ALA A 200 38.15 30.09 -11.11
C ALA A 200 39.17 31.09 -10.53
N VAL A 201 38.80 31.79 -9.45
CA VAL A 201 39.71 32.72 -8.75
C VAL A 201 40.89 31.97 -8.13
N SER A 202 40.63 30.82 -7.49
CA SER A 202 41.69 29.99 -6.88
C SER A 202 42.71 29.54 -7.93
N ILE A 203 42.26 29.01 -9.07
CA ILE A 203 43.14 28.60 -10.18
C ILE A 203 43.94 29.80 -10.72
N SER A 204 43.28 30.96 -10.90
CA SER A 204 43.96 32.17 -11.36
C SER A 204 45.03 32.66 -10.38
N TYR A 205 44.80 32.52 -9.07
CA TYR A 205 45.76 32.93 -8.05
C TYR A 205 47.00 32.02 -8.06
N PHE A 206 46.82 30.69 -8.10
CA PHE A 206 47.92 29.74 -8.18
C PHE A 206 48.74 29.86 -9.48
N LYS A 207 48.09 30.18 -10.62
CA LYS A 207 48.80 30.35 -11.89
C LYS A 207 49.61 31.65 -11.98
N LYS A 208 49.29 32.67 -11.18
CA LYS A 208 50.02 33.95 -11.13
C LYS A 208 51.24 33.91 -10.18
N ASN A 209 51.27 32.93 -9.28
CA ASN A 209 52.29 32.81 -8.23
C ASN A 209 53.33 31.71 -8.50
N ASN A 210 53.32 31.13 -9.71
CA ASN A 210 54.35 30.27 -10.31
C ASN A 210 54.89 30.98 -11.56
#